data_AF-A0A314URS2-F1
#
_entry.id   AF-A0A314URS2-F1
#
_cell.length_a   1.000
_cell.length_b   1.000
_cell.length_c   1.000
_cell.angle_alpha   90.00
_cell.angle_beta   90.00
_cell.angle_gamma   90.00
#
_symmetry.space_group_name_H-M   'P 1'
#
loop_
_entity.id
_entity.type
_entity.pdbx_description
1 polymer ?
#
loop_
_entity_poly.entity_id
_entity_poly.type
_entity_poly.pdbx_seq_one_letter_code
_entity_poly.pdbx_strand_id
1 'polypeptide(L)'
;MGGFVARAAVAHNRLRKSAVETILTLSSPHQYPPVALQPSLGHYFARVNHEWRKGYEVQTTRAGHYVSDPVLSHVVVISISGSYNDYQVRSKSESLDGIVLPLMVL
;
A
#
# COMPACT_ATOMS: atom_id res chain seq x y z
N MET A 1 2.72 -9.17 -8.65
CA MET A 1 3.75 -8.11 -8.40
C MET A 1 3.31 -6.71 -8.82
N GLY A 2 2.53 -6.53 -9.90
CA GLY A 2 2.13 -5.19 -10.39
C GLY A 2 1.45 -4.31 -9.34
N GLY A 3 0.61 -4.87 -8.46
CA GLY A 3 -0.04 -4.11 -7.38
C GLY A 3 0.95 -3.43 -6.42
N PHE A 4 2.03 -4.12 -6.06
CA PHE A 4 3.10 -3.53 -5.25
C PHE A 4 3.80 -2.38 -5.98
N VAL A 5 4.08 -2.54 -7.28
CA VAL A 5 4.73 -1.51 -8.11
C VAL A 5 3.83 -0.27 -8.22
N ALA A 6 2.52 -0.45 -8.44
CA ALA A 6 1.55 0.65 -8.45
C ALA A 6 1.56 1.42 -7.12
N ARG A 7 1.57 0.70 -5.99
CA ARG A 7 1.69 1.31 -4.66
C ARG A 7 3.00 2.08 -4.48
N ALA A 8 4.11 1.52 -4.96
CA ALA A 8 5.41 2.19 -4.90
C ALA A 8 5.44 3.47 -5.74
N ALA A 9 4.81 3.46 -6.92
CA ALA A 9 4.68 4.64 -7.78
C ALA A 9 3.84 5.74 -7.13
N VAL A 10 2.72 5.39 -6.50
CA VAL A 10 1.85 6.33 -5.79
C VAL A 10 2.54 6.96 -4.57
N ALA A 11 3.34 6.18 -3.83
CA ALA A 11 4.12 6.71 -2.71
C ALA A 11 5.30 7.60 -3.15
N HIS A 12 5.62 7.66 -4.45
CA HIS A 12 6.75 8.44 -4.94
C HIS A 12 6.38 9.92 -5.09
N ASN A 13 7.18 10.79 -4.49
CA ASN A 13 7.01 12.27 -4.48
C ASN A 13 7.01 12.98 -5.86
N ARG A 14 7.20 12.25 -6.96
CA ARG A 14 7.22 12.80 -8.33
C ARG A 14 5.93 12.53 -9.08
N LEU A 15 5.08 11.63 -8.59
CA LEU A 15 3.77 11.42 -9.18
C LEU A 15 2.91 12.65 -8.89
N ARG A 16 2.20 13.16 -9.91
CA ARG A 16 1.27 14.27 -9.73
C ARG A 16 0.19 13.88 -8.72
N LYS A 17 -0.14 14.78 -7.79
CA LYS A 17 -1.26 14.58 -6.85
C LYS A 17 -2.54 14.23 -7.63
N SER A 18 -3.33 13.29 -7.10
CA SER A 18 -4.58 12.82 -7.70
C SER A 18 -4.44 12.24 -9.11
N ALA A 19 -3.23 11.82 -9.53
CA ALA A 19 -3.06 11.10 -10.80
C ALA A 19 -3.56 9.65 -10.73
N VAL A 20 -3.70 9.10 -9.51
CA VAL A 20 -4.21 7.76 -9.25
C VAL A 20 -5.22 7.89 -8.12
N GLU A 21 -6.43 7.42 -8.34
CA GLU A 21 -7.51 7.40 -7.35
C GLU A 21 -7.86 5.98 -6.91
N THR A 22 -7.54 4.98 -7.74
CA THR A 22 -7.84 3.58 -7.46
C THR A 22 -6.71 2.68 -7.92
N ILE A 23 -6.34 1.74 -7.05
CA ILE A 23 -5.43 0.63 -7.35
C ILE A 23 -6.22 -0.66 -7.17
N LEU A 24 -6.54 -1.34 -8.27
CA LEU A 24 -7.09 -2.69 -8.25
C LEU A 24 -5.95 -3.69 -8.49
N THR A 25 -5.86 -4.70 -7.62
CA THR A 25 -4.80 -5.70 -7.71
C THR A 25 -5.37 -7.11 -7.66
N LEU A 26 -4.80 -7.99 -8.47
CA LEU A 26 -5.08 -9.42 -8.51
C LEU A 26 -3.82 -10.16 -8.10
N SER A 27 -3.93 -11.10 -7.16
CA SER A 27 -2.86 -11.98 -6.69
C SER A 27 -1.51 -11.27 -6.48
N SER A 28 -1.56 -10.07 -5.88
CA SER A 28 -0.39 -9.21 -5.77
C SER A 28 0.18 -9.26 -4.36
N PRO A 29 1.46 -9.62 -4.19
CA PRO A 29 2.10 -9.64 -2.89
C PRO A 29 2.33 -8.19 -2.44
N HIS A 30 1.75 -7.80 -1.31
CA HIS A 30 1.86 -6.47 -0.70
C HIS A 30 2.79 -6.44 0.52
N GLN A 31 2.83 -7.52 1.31
CA GLN A 31 3.60 -7.56 2.56
C GLN A 31 5.10 -7.81 2.31
N TYR A 32 5.42 -8.79 1.47
CA TYR A 32 6.79 -9.27 1.22
C TYR A 32 6.90 -9.86 -0.19
N PRO A 33 8.10 -9.88 -0.80
CA PRO A 33 8.28 -10.45 -2.12
C PRO A 33 7.99 -11.97 -2.13
N PRO A 34 7.47 -12.54 -3.23
CA PRO A 34 7.23 -13.98 -3.35
C PRO A 34 8.48 -14.82 -3.11
N VAL A 35 9.65 -14.29 -3.52
CA VAL A 35 10.95 -14.89 -3.26
C VAL A 35 11.92 -13.77 -2.84
N ALA A 36 12.52 -13.92 -1.66
CA ALA A 36 13.49 -12.96 -1.12
C ALA A 36 14.93 -13.32 -1.51
N LEU A 37 15.23 -13.34 -2.82
CA LEU A 37 16.57 -13.68 -3.32
C LEU A 37 17.63 -12.62 -2.95
N GLN A 38 17.20 -11.38 -2.72
CA GLN A 38 18.08 -10.26 -2.39
C GLN A 38 17.50 -9.48 -1.20
N PRO A 39 18.28 -9.21 -0.12
CA PRO A 39 17.82 -8.46 1.04
C PRO A 39 17.27 -7.07 0.70
N SER A 40 17.86 -6.40 -0.29
CA SER A 40 17.43 -5.08 -0.78
C SER A 40 15.97 -5.06 -1.21
N LEU A 41 15.46 -6.15 -1.77
CA LEU A 41 14.06 -6.26 -2.17
C LEU A 41 13.12 -6.27 -0.96
N GLY A 42 13.48 -7.01 0.09
CA GLY A 42 12.73 -7.00 1.35
C GLY A 42 12.69 -5.62 1.99
N HIS A 43 13.83 -4.91 2.01
CA HIS A 43 13.89 -3.53 2.49
C HIS A 43 13.04 -2.57 1.66
N TYR A 44 12.98 -2.75 0.35
CA TYR A 44 12.13 -1.94 -0.52
C TYR A 44 10.64 -2.14 -0.22
N PHE A 45 10.21 -3.39 -0.02
CA PHE A 45 8.84 -3.70 0.44
C PHE A 45 8.53 -3.02 1.77
N ALA A 46 9.42 -3.15 2.75
CA ALA A 46 9.25 -2.54 4.06
C ALA A 46 9.13 -1.00 3.97
N ARG A 47 9.96 -0.36 3.13
CA ARG A 47 9.91 1.08 2.90
C ARG A 47 8.59 1.51 2.27
N VAL A 48 8.15 0.86 1.20
CA VAL A 48 6.86 1.18 0.55
C VAL A 48 5.70 0.98 1.53
N ASN A 49 5.70 -0.09 2.32
CA ASN A 49 4.67 -0.33 3.34
C ASN A 49 4.68 0.74 4.44
N HIS A 50 5.86 1.22 4.83
CA HIS A 50 6.00 2.32 5.79
C HIS A 50 5.44 3.64 5.25
N GLU A 51 5.79 4.01 4.01
CA GLU A 51 5.25 5.22 3.38
C GLU A 51 3.72 5.17 3.25
N TRP A 52 3.16 3.99 2.98
CA TRP A 52 1.71 3.82 2.93
C TRP A 52 1.04 3.98 4.28
N ARG A 53 1.61 3.42 5.37
CA ARG A 53 1.08 3.65 6.73
C ARG A 53 1.07 5.14 7.07
N LYS A 54 2.20 5.81 6.83
CA LYS A 54 2.35 7.25 7.05
C LYS A 54 1.42 8.09 6.18
N GLY A 55 1.16 7.64 4.96
CA GLY A 55 0.28 8.34 4.01
C GLY A 55 -1.16 8.49 4.50
N TYR A 56 -1.57 7.70 5.50
CA TYR A 56 -2.87 7.79 6.17
C TYR A 56 -2.84 8.48 7.54
N GLU A 57 -1.66 8.82 8.07
CA GLU A 57 -1.55 9.53 9.34
C GLU A 57 -2.11 10.96 9.19
N VAL A 58 -2.98 11.35 10.12
CA VAL A 58 -3.52 12.71 10.19
C VAL A 58 -2.42 13.64 10.67
N GLN A 59 -2.13 14.68 9.89
CA GLN A 59 -1.17 15.71 10.28
C GLN A 59 -1.82 16.70 11.24
N THR A 60 -1.39 16.67 12.51
CA THR A 60 -1.79 17.61 13.55
C THR A 60 -0.63 18.55 13.92
N THR A 61 -0.95 19.79 14.25
CA THR A 61 0.02 20.72 14.85
C THR A 61 0.35 20.29 16.28
N ARG A 62 1.44 20.84 16.85
CA ARG A 62 1.79 20.62 18.27
C ARG A 62 0.69 21.08 19.26
N ALA A 63 -0.23 21.94 18.81
CA ALA A 63 -1.39 22.38 19.56
C ALA A 63 -2.65 21.53 19.30
N GLY A 64 -2.54 20.45 18.53
CA GLY A 64 -3.64 19.52 18.22
C GLY A 64 -4.54 19.93 17.06
N HIS A 65 -4.25 21.05 16.38
CA HIS A 65 -5.06 21.50 15.23
C HIS A 65 -4.76 20.69 13.96
N TYR A 66 -5.80 20.36 13.21
CA TYR A 66 -5.71 19.69 11.92
C TYR A 66 -5.01 20.60 10.88
N VAL A 67 -3.98 20.08 10.21
CA VAL A 67 -3.21 20.86 9.23
C VAL A 67 -3.71 20.58 7.81
N SER A 68 -3.92 19.32 7.47
CA SER A 68 -4.28 18.87 6.13
C SER A 68 -4.70 17.41 6.13
N ASP A 69 -5.47 17.01 5.13
CA ASP A 69 -5.81 15.60 4.90
C ASP A 69 -4.57 14.73 4.70
N PRO A 70 -4.62 13.45 5.12
CA PRO A 70 -3.56 12.50 4.84
C PRO A 70 -3.25 12.43 3.34
N VAL A 71 -1.98 12.23 3.00
CA VAL A 71 -1.49 12.30 1.61
C VAL A 71 -2.19 11.29 0.70
N LEU A 72 -2.54 10.11 1.23
CA LEU A 72 -3.16 9.01 0.49
C LEU A 72 -4.69 8.92 0.70
N SER A 73 -5.31 9.93 1.32
CA SER A 73 -6.75 9.96 1.61
C SER A 73 -7.66 9.80 0.38
N HIS A 74 -7.16 10.13 -0.81
CA HIS A 74 -7.89 10.07 -2.09
C HIS A 74 -7.64 8.78 -2.89
N VAL A 75 -6.85 7.83 -2.35
CA VAL A 75 -6.49 6.61 -3.06
C VAL A 75 -7.18 5.41 -2.41
N VAL A 76 -7.97 4.68 -3.20
CA VAL A 76 -8.58 3.43 -2.77
C VAL A 76 -7.75 2.25 -3.29
N VAL A 77 -7.49 1.27 -2.43
CA VAL A 77 -6.84 0.01 -2.84
C VAL A 77 -7.79 -1.15 -2.66
N ILE A 78 -8.05 -1.85 -3.77
CA ILE A 78 -8.84 -3.07 -3.80
C ILE A 78 -7.88 -4.22 -4.10
N SER A 79 -7.78 -5.17 -3.18
CA SER A 79 -6.94 -6.36 -3.35
C SER A 79 -7.81 -7.60 -3.43
N ILE A 80 -7.74 -8.29 -4.57
CA ILE A 80 -8.37 -9.59 -4.77
C ILE A 80 -7.26 -10.62 -4.69
N SER A 81 -7.31 -11.46 -3.66
CA SER A 81 -6.36 -12.54 -3.47
C SER A 81 -6.54 -13.64 -4.52
N GLY A 82 -5.50 -14.43 -4.72
CA GLY A 82 -5.57 -15.65 -5.51
C GLY A 82 -6.64 -16.62 -4.98
N SER A 83 -7.17 -17.45 -5.89
CA SER A 83 -8.07 -18.55 -5.54
C SER A 83 -7.27 -19.78 -5.08
N TYR A 84 -7.96 -20.86 -4.69
CA TYR A 84 -7.35 -22.11 -4.19
C TYR A 84 -6.22 -22.68 -5.07
N ASN A 85 -6.25 -22.42 -6.37
CA ASN A 85 -5.25 -22.89 -7.33
C ASN A 85 -4.07 -21.92 -7.54
N ASP A 86 -4.05 -20.77 -6.87
CA ASP A 86 -2.94 -19.84 -6.93
C ASP A 86 -1.88 -20.22 -5.88
N TYR A 87 -0.92 -21.03 -6.33
CA TYR A 87 0.22 -21.45 -5.51
C TYR A 87 1.44 -20.53 -5.66
N GLN A 88 1.39 -19.55 -6.57
CA GLN A 88 2.54 -18.70 -6.86
C GLN A 88 2.75 -17.65 -5.77
N VAL A 89 1.67 -17.15 -5.18
CA VAL A 89 1.69 -16.07 -4.20
C VAL A 89 0.94 -16.49 -2.95
N ARG A 90 1.60 -16.41 -1.78
CA ARG A 90 0.98 -16.81 -0.50
C ARG A 90 -0.09 -15.80 -0.11
N SER A 91 -1.26 -16.25 0.32
CA SER A 91 -2.37 -15.39 0.78
C SER A 91 -1.94 -14.32 1.81
N LYS A 92 -1.09 -14.68 2.77
CA LYS A 92 -0.58 -13.71 3.75
C LYS A 92 0.27 -12.61 3.12
N SER A 93 0.94 -12.89 2.00
CA SER A 93 1.69 -11.88 1.25
C SER A 93 0.77 -10.90 0.53
N GLU A 94 -0.41 -11.34 0.10
CA GLU A 94 -1.42 -10.55 -0.63
C GLU A 94 -2.34 -9.70 0.27
N SER A 95 -2.21 -9.85 1.58
CA SER A 95 -2.96 -9.06 2.55
C SER A 95 -2.43 -7.62 2.60
N LEU A 96 -3.35 -6.66 2.69
CA LEU A 96 -3.04 -5.25 2.96
C LEU A 96 -3.09 -4.89 4.45
N ASP A 97 -3.30 -5.88 5.33
CA ASP A 97 -3.47 -5.67 6.77
C ASP A 97 -2.28 -4.90 7.35
N GLY A 98 -2.59 -3.86 8.11
CA GLY A 98 -1.56 -3.02 8.74
C GLY A 98 -0.72 -2.23 7.75
N ILE A 99 -1.14 -2.11 6.48
CA ILE A 99 -0.49 -1.27 5.47
C ILE A 99 -1.46 -0.19 4.96
N VAL A 100 -2.69 -0.58 4.65
CA VAL A 100 -3.76 0.30 4.18
C VAL A 100 -4.85 0.35 5.25
N LEU A 101 -5.43 1.53 5.50
CA LEU A 101 -6.58 1.65 6.38
C LEU A 101 -7.77 0.88 5.78
N PRO A 102 -8.48 0.04 6.56
CA PRO A 102 -9.72 -0.57 6.09
C PRO A 102 -10.74 0.51 5.75
N LEU A 103 -11.47 0.34 4.65
CA LEU A 103 -12.68 1.14 4.43
C LEU A 103 -13.69 0.79 5.54
N MET A 104 -13.85 1.68 6.52
CA MET A 104 -15.05 1.68 7.35
C MET A 104 -16.20 2.19 6.49
N VAL A 105 -17.10 1.30 6.10
CA VAL A 105 -18.40 1.70 5.56
C VAL A 105 -19.22 2.24 6.75
N LEU A 106 -19.58 3.53 6.70
CA LEU A 106 -20.49 4.18 7.66
C LEU A 106 -21.92 3.63 7.52
#